data_AF-A0AAW8KYT3-F1
#
_entry.id   AF-A0AAW8KYT3-F1
#
_cell.length_a   1.000
_cell.length_b   1.000
_cell.length_c   1.000
_cell.angle_alpha   90.00
_cell.angle_beta   90.00
_cell.angle_gamma   90.00
#
_symmetry.space_group_name_H-M   'P 1'
#
loop_
_entity.id
_entity.type
_entity.pdbx_description
1 polymer ?
#
loop_
_entity_poly.entity_id
_entity_poly.type
_entity_poly.pdbx_seq_one_letter_code
_entity_poly.pdbx_strand_id
1 'polypeptide(L)'
;TCWMLDPLDGTKEFIHERDEFTINLSLINGKETVFSVIAVPCEQVVYLGYLQDLPFKYSFSQQQWYHYQVSSTSIDAPIQIGLSHG
;
A
#
# COMPACT_ATOMS: atom_id res chain seq x y z
N THR A 1 -5.96 -14.16 -17.47
CA THR A 1 -5.26 -13.68 -16.27
C THR A 1 -3.82 -13.36 -16.61
N CYS A 2 -3.30 -12.24 -16.12
CA CYS A 2 -1.89 -11.86 -16.27
C CYS A 2 -1.35 -11.26 -14.97
N TRP A 3 -0.03 -11.29 -14.82
CA TRP A 3 0.69 -10.56 -13.79
C TRP A 3 1.25 -9.27 -14.39
N MET A 4 1.11 -8.17 -13.66
CA MET A 4 1.69 -6.87 -13.98
C MET A 4 2.66 -6.50 -12.86
N LEU A 5 3.90 -6.22 -13.21
CA LEU A 5 4.97 -5.85 -12.28
C LEU A 5 5.55 -4.51 -12.71
N ASP A 6 5.57 -3.56 -11.77
CA ASP A 6 6.45 -2.39 -11.83
C ASP A 6 7.57 -2.59 -10.78
N PRO A 7 8.81 -2.87 -11.23
CA PRO A 7 9.91 -3.12 -10.33
C PRO A 7 10.42 -1.85 -9.63
N LEU A 8 10.03 -0.65 -10.07
CA LEU A 8 10.46 0.60 -9.47
C LEU A 8 9.51 1.76 -9.83
N ASP A 9 8.56 2.02 -8.94
CA ASP A 9 7.77 3.26 -8.94
C ASP A 9 8.43 4.28 -7.99
N GLY A 10 8.58 5.54 -8.42
CA GLY A 10 9.44 6.53 -7.75
C GLY A 10 10.88 6.58 -8.28
N THR A 11 11.08 6.38 -9.59
CA THR A 11 12.41 6.37 -10.22
C THR A 11 13.22 7.64 -9.94
N LYS A 12 12.57 8.81 -9.91
CA LYS A 12 13.27 10.08 -9.64
C LYS A 12 13.79 10.09 -8.20
N GLU A 13 12.96 9.69 -7.26
CA GLU A 13 13.25 9.62 -5.84
C GLU A 13 14.38 8.64 -5.60
N PHE A 14 14.33 7.46 -6.23
CA PHE A 14 15.39 6.47 -6.21
C PHE A 14 16.74 7.03 -6.73
N ILE A 15 16.73 7.72 -7.87
CA ILE A 15 17.95 8.35 -8.44
C ILE A 15 18.52 9.43 -7.53
N HIS A 16 17.67 10.15 -6.79
CA HIS A 16 18.09 11.18 -5.83
C HIS A 16 18.29 10.62 -4.41
N GLU A 17 18.41 9.29 -4.26
CA GLU A 17 18.65 8.61 -2.98
C GLU A 17 17.65 8.98 -1.89
N ARG A 18 16.38 9.14 -2.28
CA ARG A 18 15.26 9.36 -1.37
C ARG A 18 14.53 8.04 -1.10
N ASP A 19 13.96 7.95 0.08
CA ASP A 19 13.28 6.74 0.57
C ASP A 19 11.86 6.52 0.01
N GLU A 20 11.43 7.37 -0.92
CA GLU A 20 10.07 7.44 -1.45
C GLU A 20 9.97 6.67 -2.77
N PHE A 21 10.10 5.34 -2.72
CA PHE A 21 9.87 4.47 -3.88
C PHE A 21 9.22 3.15 -3.48
N THR A 22 8.56 2.50 -4.45
CA THR A 22 7.81 1.27 -4.23
C THR A 22 8.04 0.24 -5.34
N ILE A 23 7.67 -1.01 -5.05
CA ILE A 23 7.57 -2.10 -6.03
C ILE A 23 6.11 -2.53 -6.07
N ASN A 24 5.51 -2.54 -7.25
CA ASN A 24 4.09 -2.86 -7.43
C ASN A 24 3.94 -4.18 -8.20
N LEU A 25 3.16 -5.11 -7.66
CA LEU A 25 2.79 -6.36 -8.32
C LEU A 25 1.28 -6.54 -8.27
N SER A 26 0.65 -6.88 -9.39
CA SER A 26 -0.79 -7.09 -9.47
C SER A 26 -1.14 -8.30 -10.31
N LEU A 27 -2.12 -9.09 -9.83
CA LEU A 27 -2.76 -10.15 -10.58
C LEU A 27 -4.05 -9.61 -11.18
N ILE A 28 -4.13 -9.59 -12.51
CA ILE A 28 -5.25 -9.02 -13.25
C ILE A 28 -6.03 -10.15 -13.93
N ASN A 29 -7.34 -10.17 -13.72
CA ASN A 29 -8.26 -11.04 -14.44
C ASN A 29 -9.23 -10.19 -15.28
N GLY A 30 -9.10 -10.25 -16.61
CA GLY A 30 -9.85 -9.40 -17.51
C GLY A 30 -9.46 -7.93 -17.36
N LYS A 31 -10.36 -7.12 -16.78
CA LYS A 31 -10.16 -5.68 -16.51
C LYS A 31 -10.03 -5.35 -15.02
N GLU A 32 -9.98 -6.36 -14.16
CA GLU A 32 -10.06 -6.21 -12.71
C GLU A 32 -8.79 -6.76 -12.03
N THR A 33 -8.25 -6.00 -11.08
CA THR A 33 -7.15 -6.43 -10.22
C THR A 33 -7.72 -7.27 -9.09
N VAL A 34 -7.44 -8.57 -9.09
CA VAL A 34 -7.98 -9.52 -8.10
C VAL A 34 -7.08 -9.68 -6.87
N PHE A 35 -5.79 -9.36 -7.02
CA PHE A 35 -4.80 -9.36 -5.95
C PHE A 35 -3.69 -8.35 -6.26
N SER A 36 -3.16 -7.68 -5.25
CA SER A 36 -2.03 -6.76 -5.38
C SER A 36 -1.07 -6.84 -4.21
N VAL A 37 0.19 -6.51 -4.50
CA VAL A 37 1.27 -6.32 -3.53
C VAL A 37 1.92 -4.97 -3.81
N ILE A 38 2.08 -4.16 -2.77
CA ILE A 38 2.91 -2.94 -2.81
C ILE A 38 3.99 -3.11 -1.77
N ALA A 39 5.25 -3.16 -2.18
CA ALA A 39 6.38 -3.14 -1.25
C ALA A 39 6.92 -1.72 -1.11
N VAL A 40 7.20 -1.30 0.13
CA VAL A 40 7.89 -0.04 0.45
C VAL A 40 9.24 -0.42 1.08
N PRO A 41 10.32 -0.53 0.29
CA PRO A 41 11.57 -1.13 0.75
C PRO A 41 12.22 -0.38 1.92
N CYS A 42 12.26 0.96 1.86
CA CYS A 42 12.88 1.78 2.90
C CYS A 42 12.14 1.71 4.24
N GLU A 43 10.84 1.46 4.22
CA GLU A 43 10.04 1.23 5.42
C GLU A 43 10.03 -0.23 5.90
N GLN A 44 10.57 -1.15 5.10
CA GLN A 44 10.49 -2.59 5.35
C GLN A 44 9.06 -3.07 5.59
N VAL A 45 8.13 -2.65 4.73
CA VAL A 45 6.72 -3.08 4.77
C VAL A 45 6.23 -3.54 3.41
N VAL A 46 5.26 -4.44 3.42
CA VAL A 46 4.45 -4.79 2.25
C VAL A 46 2.97 -4.67 2.56
N TYR A 47 2.22 -4.20 1.59
CA TYR A 47 0.76 -4.15 1.61
C TYR A 47 0.23 -5.20 0.64
N LEU A 48 -0.75 -5.99 1.09
CA LEU A 48 -1.49 -6.94 0.26
C LEU A 48 -2.92 -6.46 0.10
N GLY A 49 -3.40 -6.39 -1.15
CA GLY A 49 -4.79 -6.07 -1.48
C GLY A 49 -5.48 -7.26 -2.14
N TYR A 50 -6.76 -7.43 -1.83
CA TYR A 50 -7.66 -8.40 -2.47
C TYR A 50 -8.92 -7.67 -2.91
N LEU A 51 -9.64 -8.21 -3.90
CA LEU A 51 -10.75 -7.52 -4.54
C LEU A 51 -11.87 -7.04 -3.58
N GLN A 52 -12.15 -7.81 -2.52
CA GLN A 52 -13.30 -7.57 -1.65
C GLN A 52 -12.93 -7.43 -0.18
N ASP A 53 -11.64 -7.40 0.14
CA ASP A 53 -11.15 -7.33 1.51
C ASP A 53 -10.36 -6.05 1.75
N LEU A 54 -10.29 -5.64 3.01
CA LEU A 54 -9.39 -4.59 3.43
C LEU A 54 -7.93 -5.03 3.22
N PRO A 55 -7.02 -4.08 2.97
CA PRO A 55 -5.63 -4.42 2.79
C PRO A 55 -5.05 -5.05 4.07
N PHE A 56 -4.02 -5.86 3.90
CA PHE A 56 -3.16 -6.33 4.98
C PHE A 56 -1.82 -5.62 4.86
N LYS A 57 -1.20 -5.29 6.00
CA LYS A 57 0.16 -4.78 6.04
C LYS A 57 1.04 -5.76 6.79
N TYR A 58 2.17 -6.14 6.22
CA TYR A 58 3.22 -6.84 6.94
C TYR A 58 4.40 -5.90 7.16
N SER A 59 4.92 -5.88 8.37
CA SER A 59 6.17 -5.19 8.71
C SER A 59 7.26 -6.22 8.93
N PHE A 60 8.33 -6.15 8.13
CA PHE A 60 9.48 -7.04 8.28
C PHE A 60 10.31 -6.70 9.52
N SER A 61 10.44 -5.42 9.86
CA SER A 61 11.15 -4.97 11.06
C SER A 61 10.51 -5.49 12.35
N GLN A 62 9.18 -5.60 12.38
CA GLN A 62 8.42 -6.09 13.53
C GLN A 62 7.95 -7.55 13.37
N GLN A 63 8.20 -8.17 12.21
CA GLN A 63 7.77 -9.52 11.84
C GLN A 63 6.27 -9.79 12.08
N GLN A 64 5.41 -8.80 11.84
CA GLN A 64 3.98 -8.89 12.18
C GLN A 64 3.03 -8.36 11.10
N TRP A 65 1.81 -8.90 11.12
CA TRP A 65 0.70 -8.48 10.29
C TRP A 65 -0.20 -7.47 11.01
N TYR A 66 -0.63 -6.46 10.27
CA TYR A 66 -1.62 -5.46 10.66
C TYR A 66 -2.84 -5.58 9.74
N HIS A 67 -4.01 -5.61 10.35
CA HIS A 67 -5.28 -5.71 9.66
C HIS A 67 -6.01 -4.38 9.84
N TYR A 68 -6.49 -3.80 8.74
CA TYR A 68 -7.28 -2.58 8.81
C TYR A 68 -8.69 -2.92 9.28
N GLN A 69 -9.26 -2.05 10.11
CA GLN A 69 -10.64 -2.16 10.57
C GLN A 69 -11.37 -0.89 10.16
N VAL A 70 -12.52 -1.04 9.52
CA VAL A 70 -13.42 0.10 9.30
C VAL A 70 -14.05 0.42 10.64
N SER A 71 -13.65 1.53 11.26
CA SER A 71 -14.39 2.07 12.39
C SER A 71 -15.74 2.56 11.87
N SER A 72 -16.83 1.92 12.28
CA SER A 72 -18.18 2.46 12.10
C SER A 72 -18.38 3.65 13.04
N THR A 73 -17.58 4.70 12.87
CA THR A 73 -17.83 5.97 13.54
C THR A 73 -19.00 6.60 12.80
N SER A 74 -20.08 6.83 13.55
CA SER A 74 -21.26 7.60 13.14
C SER A 74 -20.87 8.76 12.21
N ILE A 75 -21.63 8.92 11.11
CA ILE A 75 -21.45 9.87 10.00
C ILE A 75 -21.43 11.36 10.45
N ASP A 76 -21.55 11.66 11.75
CA ASP A 76 -21.69 13.01 12.29
C ASP A 76 -20.39 13.65 12.85
N ALA A 77 -19.24 12.97 12.80
CA ALA A 77 -17.98 13.59 13.18
C ALA A 77 -17.24 14.12 11.94
N PRO A 78 -17.03 15.44 11.79
CA PRO A 78 -16.25 15.98 10.68
C PRO A 78 -14.83 15.42 10.74
N ILE A 79 -14.39 14.84 9.62
CA ILE A 79 -13.02 14.35 9.44
C ILE A 79 -12.07 15.54 9.61
N GLN A 80 -11.32 15.57 10.71
CA GLN A 80 -10.22 16.53 10.86
C GLN A 80 -8.97 15.97 10.21
N ILE A 81 -8.69 16.46 9.01
CA ILE A 81 -7.41 16.24 8.35
C ILE A 81 -6.41 17.21 8.99
N GLY A 82 -5.50 16.67 9.81
CA GLY A 82 -4.38 17.44 10.34
C GLY A 82 -3.41 17.79 9.22
N LEU A 83 -3.35 19.06 8.85
CA LEU A 83 -2.28 19.60 8.00
C LEU A 83 -0.95 19.48 8.77
N SER A 84 -0.05 18.62 8.30
CA SER A 84 1.35 18.66 8.70
C SER A 84 1.91 20.01 8.29
N HIS A 85 2.13 20.89 9.28
CA HIS A 85 2.87 22.13 9.08
C HIS A 85 4.34 21.77 8.92
N GLY A 86 4.91 22.15 7.77
CA GLY A 86 6.35 22.39 7.63
C GLY A 86 6.73 23.77 8.14
#